data_AF-A0A961DCK4-F1
#
_entry.id   AF-A0A961DCK4-F1
#
_cell.length_a   1.000
_cell.length_b   1.000
_cell.length_c   1.000
_cell.angle_alpha   90.00
_cell.angle_beta   90.00
_cell.angle_gamma   90.00
#
_symmetry.space_group_name_H-M   'P 1'
#
loop_
_entity.id
_entity.type
_entity.pdbx_description
1 polymer ?
#
loop_
_entity_poly.entity_id
_entity_poly.type
_entity_poly.pdbx_seq_one_letter_code
_entity_poly.pdbx_strand_id
1 'polypeptide(L)'
;MNTFFRPLPFCVWIACFGSIALLIGQVAGIATMHTLLLPVALPCVGVIIAAWLLASAKGDWFLTERLRLGLVGGLWGTVGYDAVRVPLHLMGLNPFPPIRAYGMWVCGLDHATPWTDLAGFTYHISNGITFGWIFALLMTGRHWVWGVLWGLGLEAMAVVTPFGELFGLRAFSQTVIIAFVAHLFYGYPLGRVCQVRATRGLGVSLGWSGTAIIALAAWFVLAWQPVAGYPELSGRVIRFGPVAIFPGVRDVHLPAGADLTLRNETDRELKVRMRSTKEGHHSAGVEIVLPAKSETKQVLPAAGLYQLGVPGETWRSTWVFAWER
;
A
#
# COMPACT_ATOMS: atom_id res chain seq x y z
N MET A 1 -31.00 -26.25 -1.72
CA MET A 1 -29.91 -26.53 -0.77
C MET A 1 -29.16 -25.24 -0.48
N ASN A 2 -29.02 -24.85 0.79
CA ASN A 2 -28.27 -23.65 1.18
C ASN A 2 -26.80 -23.82 0.80
N THR A 3 -26.42 -23.30 -0.36
CA THR A 3 -25.04 -23.28 -0.87
C THR A 3 -24.08 -22.49 0.04
N PHE A 4 -24.60 -21.79 1.04
CA PHE A 4 -23.83 -21.01 2.01
C PHE A 4 -22.80 -21.81 2.83
N PHE A 5 -23.00 -23.12 3.03
CA PHE A 5 -22.14 -23.93 3.92
C PHE A 5 -21.29 -24.98 3.20
N ARG A 6 -21.09 -24.86 1.87
CA ARG A 6 -20.17 -25.78 1.20
C ARG A 6 -18.75 -25.50 1.70
N PRO A 7 -18.05 -26.49 2.31
CA PRO A 7 -16.70 -26.28 2.79
C PRO A 7 -15.79 -25.92 1.61
N LEU A 8 -15.09 -24.79 1.73
CA LEU A 8 -14.06 -24.42 0.78
C LEU A 8 -12.84 -25.32 0.99
N PRO A 9 -12.10 -25.68 -0.08
CA PRO A 9 -10.83 -26.37 0.10
C PRO A 9 -9.93 -25.53 0.99
N PHE A 10 -9.50 -26.09 2.13
CA PHE A 10 -8.70 -25.39 3.13
C PHE A 10 -7.43 -24.77 2.52
N CYS A 11 -6.80 -25.47 1.57
CA CYS A 11 -5.62 -24.97 0.85
C CYS A 11 -5.88 -23.67 0.07
N VAL A 12 -7.06 -23.51 -0.54
CA VAL A 12 -7.43 -22.28 -1.28
C VAL A 12 -7.62 -21.13 -0.30
N TRP A 13 -8.25 -21.41 0.84
CA TRP A 13 -8.45 -20.42 1.90
C TRP A 13 -7.10 -19.87 2.41
N ILE A 14 -6.17 -20.77 2.76
CA ILE A 14 -4.83 -20.39 3.22
C ILE A 14 -4.05 -19.66 2.13
N ALA A 15 -4.12 -20.12 0.87
CA ALA A 15 -3.40 -19.50 -0.24
C ALA A 15 -3.81 -18.04 -0.47
N CYS A 16 -5.04 -17.65 -0.14
CA CYS A 16 -5.47 -16.25 -0.25
C CYS A 16 -4.71 -15.30 0.69
N PHE A 17 -4.03 -15.81 1.73
CA PHE A 17 -3.22 -15.01 2.65
C PHE A 17 -1.75 -14.87 2.22
N GLY A 18 -1.34 -15.47 1.10
CA GLY A 18 0.07 -15.50 0.69
C GLY A 18 0.72 -14.12 0.60
N SER A 19 0.06 -13.16 -0.06
CA SER A 19 0.53 -11.78 -0.19
C SER A 19 0.61 -11.06 1.17
N ILE A 20 -0.38 -11.28 2.04
CA ILE A 20 -0.45 -10.71 3.40
C ILE A 20 0.67 -11.27 4.27
N ALA A 21 0.96 -12.57 4.14
CA ALA A 21 2.06 -13.23 4.86
C ALA A 21 3.42 -12.61 4.54
N LEU A 22 3.66 -12.21 3.27
CA LEU A 22 4.85 -11.45 2.89
C LEU A 22 4.95 -10.14 3.66
N LEU A 23 3.88 -9.35 3.67
CA LEU A 23 3.85 -8.05 4.35
C LEU A 23 4.05 -8.19 5.85
N ILE A 24 3.32 -9.10 6.49
CA ILE A 24 3.41 -9.34 7.93
C ILE A 24 4.82 -9.84 8.27
N GLY A 25 5.38 -10.78 7.50
CA GLY A 25 6.73 -11.28 7.72
C GLY A 25 7.78 -10.17 7.69
N GLN A 26 7.69 -9.27 6.71
CA GLN A 26 8.59 -8.12 6.57
C GLN A 26 8.42 -7.11 7.70
N VAL A 27 7.19 -6.70 7.98
CA VAL A 27 6.89 -5.68 8.99
C VAL A 27 7.19 -6.17 10.40
N ALA A 28 7.01 -7.47 10.67
CA ALA A 28 7.35 -8.10 11.93
C ALA A 28 8.85 -8.42 12.08
N GLY A 29 9.68 -8.18 11.05
CA GLY A 29 11.11 -8.48 11.09
C GLY A 29 11.44 -9.98 11.08
N ILE A 30 10.50 -10.84 10.65
CA ILE A 30 10.67 -12.30 10.61
C ILE A 30 11.46 -12.73 9.38
N ALA A 31 11.10 -12.19 8.21
CA ALA A 31 11.76 -12.47 6.94
C ALA A 31 11.47 -11.35 5.94
N THR A 32 12.34 -11.15 4.94
CA THR A 32 12.11 -10.10 3.95
C THR A 32 11.09 -10.54 2.91
N MET A 33 10.33 -9.59 2.34
CA MET A 33 9.41 -9.90 1.24
C MET A 33 10.11 -10.59 0.08
N HIS A 34 11.34 -10.17 -0.25
CA HIS A 34 12.18 -10.80 -1.26
C HIS A 34 12.36 -12.30 -1.00
N THR A 35 12.74 -12.67 0.23
CA THR A 35 12.97 -14.09 0.59
C THR A 35 11.69 -14.92 0.65
N LEU A 36 10.54 -14.29 0.96
CA LEU A 36 9.25 -14.97 1.05
C LEU A 36 8.53 -15.08 -0.31
N LEU A 37 8.91 -14.28 -1.31
CA LEU A 37 8.22 -14.22 -2.60
C LEU A 37 8.13 -15.59 -3.30
N LEU A 38 9.28 -16.25 -3.47
CA LEU A 38 9.35 -17.54 -4.15
C LEU A 38 8.78 -18.70 -3.33
N PRO A 39 9.11 -18.90 -2.03
CA PRO A 39 8.62 -20.05 -1.28
C PRO A 39 7.19 -19.90 -0.74
N VAL A 40 6.64 -18.69 -0.67
CA VAL A 40 5.30 -18.45 -0.11
C VAL A 40 4.33 -17.91 -1.16
N ALA A 41 4.61 -16.74 -1.74
CA ALA A 41 3.64 -16.08 -2.62
C ALA A 41 3.38 -16.86 -3.91
N LEU A 42 4.43 -17.33 -4.59
CA LEU A 42 4.28 -18.04 -5.87
C LEU A 42 3.53 -19.39 -5.71
N PRO A 43 3.81 -20.25 -4.71
CA PRO A 43 3.00 -21.42 -4.44
C PRO A 43 1.54 -21.09 -4.14
N CYS A 44 1.27 -20.03 -3.38
CA CYS A 44 -0.10 -19.59 -3.11
C CYS A 44 -0.86 -19.22 -4.39
N VAL A 45 -0.21 -18.46 -5.29
CA VAL A 45 -0.78 -18.14 -6.62
C VAL A 45 -1.02 -19.43 -7.42
N GLY A 46 -0.06 -20.35 -7.43
CA GLY A 46 -0.19 -21.65 -8.10
C GLY A 46 -1.40 -22.46 -7.60
N VAL A 47 -1.60 -22.52 -6.29
CA VAL A 47 -2.77 -23.19 -5.66
C VAL A 47 -4.08 -22.54 -6.11
N ILE A 48 -4.16 -21.21 -6.13
CA ILE A 48 -5.39 -20.50 -6.53
C ILE A 48 -5.69 -20.71 -8.02
N ILE A 49 -4.67 -20.63 -8.88
CA ILE A 49 -4.82 -20.89 -10.33
C ILE A 49 -5.26 -22.35 -10.55
N ALA A 50 -4.59 -23.32 -9.93
CA ALA A 50 -4.94 -24.73 -10.05
C ALA A 50 -6.37 -25.00 -9.57
N ALA A 51 -6.76 -24.44 -8.42
CA ALA A 51 -8.10 -24.57 -7.87
C ALA A 51 -9.15 -23.96 -8.80
N TRP A 52 -8.89 -22.79 -9.39
CA TRP A 52 -9.77 -22.18 -10.39
C TRP A 52 -9.92 -23.08 -11.61
N LEU A 53 -8.82 -23.52 -12.23
CA LEU A 53 -8.87 -24.36 -13.43
C LEU A 53 -9.61 -25.68 -13.18
N LEU A 54 -9.33 -26.35 -12.06
CA LEU A 54 -9.99 -27.60 -11.68
C LEU A 54 -11.48 -27.40 -11.38
N ALA A 55 -11.85 -26.32 -10.69
CA ALA A 55 -13.23 -25.97 -10.41
C ALA A 55 -14.01 -25.70 -11.72
N SER A 56 -13.43 -24.91 -12.62
CA SER A 56 -14.02 -24.62 -13.94
C SER A 56 -14.21 -25.90 -14.77
N ALA A 57 -13.19 -26.77 -14.83
CA ALA A 57 -13.27 -28.03 -15.58
C ALA A 57 -14.35 -28.98 -15.03
N LYS A 58 -14.62 -28.93 -13.72
CA LYS A 58 -15.65 -29.73 -13.05
C LYS A 58 -17.03 -29.07 -13.03
N GLY A 59 -17.19 -27.88 -13.60
CA GLY A 59 -18.44 -27.11 -13.53
C GLY A 59 -18.79 -26.64 -12.11
N ASP A 60 -17.79 -26.47 -11.24
CA ASP A 60 -17.97 -25.98 -9.88
C ASP A 60 -18.15 -24.45 -9.85
N TRP A 61 -19.34 -24.02 -10.27
CA TRP A 61 -19.72 -22.60 -10.32
C TRP A 61 -19.58 -21.89 -8.97
N PHE A 62 -19.68 -22.60 -7.85
CA PHE A 62 -19.61 -22.00 -6.53
C PHE A 62 -18.22 -21.41 -6.24
N LEU A 63 -17.17 -22.18 -6.50
CA LEU A 63 -15.79 -21.76 -6.26
C LEU A 63 -15.31 -20.84 -7.38
N THR A 64 -15.57 -21.19 -8.64
CA THR A 64 -15.18 -20.39 -9.80
C THR A 64 -15.75 -18.98 -9.73
N GLU A 65 -17.03 -18.81 -9.38
CA GLU A 65 -17.63 -17.47 -9.28
C GLU A 65 -17.05 -16.67 -8.11
N ARG A 66 -16.75 -17.29 -6.96
CA ARG A 66 -16.13 -16.59 -5.83
C ARG A 66 -14.71 -16.10 -6.15
N LEU A 67 -13.88 -16.94 -6.76
CA LEU A 67 -12.54 -16.54 -7.18
C LEU A 67 -12.60 -15.43 -8.23
N ARG A 68 -13.56 -15.51 -9.16
CA ARG A 68 -13.79 -14.47 -10.16
C ARG A 68 -14.26 -13.15 -9.55
N LEU A 69 -15.25 -13.19 -8.66
CA LEU A 69 -15.78 -12.01 -7.99
C LEU A 69 -14.73 -11.37 -7.09
N GLY A 70 -13.92 -12.16 -6.39
CA GLY A 70 -12.83 -11.65 -5.58
C GLY A 70 -11.73 -10.99 -6.41
N LEU A 71 -11.36 -11.57 -7.57
CA LEU A 71 -10.41 -10.96 -8.49
C LEU A 71 -10.92 -9.60 -9.00
N VAL A 72 -12.13 -9.57 -9.55
CA VAL A 72 -12.70 -8.35 -10.14
C VAL A 72 -13.02 -7.31 -9.07
N GLY A 73 -13.61 -7.75 -7.96
CA GLY A 73 -13.94 -6.89 -6.83
C GLY A 73 -12.70 -6.32 -6.16
N GLY A 74 -11.64 -7.11 -6.01
CA GLY A 74 -10.35 -6.66 -5.51
C GLY A 74 -9.70 -5.62 -6.42
N LEU A 75 -9.69 -5.86 -7.74
CA LEU A 75 -9.20 -4.89 -8.73
C LEU A 75 -9.95 -3.56 -8.67
N TRP A 76 -11.29 -3.58 -8.69
CA TRP A 76 -12.09 -2.37 -8.58
C TRP A 76 -11.97 -1.70 -7.21
N GLY A 77 -11.79 -2.49 -6.15
CA GLY A 77 -11.39 -2.02 -4.83
C GLY A 77 -10.10 -1.20 -4.90
N THR A 78 -9.05 -1.76 -5.47
CA THR A 78 -7.76 -1.07 -5.61
C THR A 78 -7.89 0.21 -6.45
N VAL A 79 -8.66 0.18 -7.55
CA VAL A 79 -8.93 1.39 -8.35
C VAL A 79 -9.65 2.45 -7.53
N GLY A 80 -10.68 2.08 -6.76
CA GLY A 80 -11.39 3.01 -5.88
C GLY A 80 -10.49 3.60 -4.80
N TYR A 81 -9.64 2.77 -4.20
CA TYR A 81 -8.62 3.17 -3.23
C TYR A 81 -7.65 4.20 -3.81
N ASP A 82 -7.14 3.95 -5.01
CA ASP A 82 -6.19 4.84 -5.67
C ASP A 82 -6.87 6.11 -6.24
N ALA A 83 -8.15 6.05 -6.61
CA ALA A 83 -8.92 7.22 -7.03
C ALA A 83 -9.00 8.30 -5.95
N VAL A 84 -8.89 7.93 -4.67
CA VAL A 84 -8.75 8.89 -3.56
C VAL A 84 -7.30 9.37 -3.45
N ARG A 85 -6.33 8.46 -3.51
CA ARG A 85 -4.92 8.77 -3.22
C ARG A 85 -4.20 9.54 -4.31
N VAL A 86 -4.53 9.31 -5.57
CA VAL A 86 -3.87 9.96 -6.72
C VAL A 86 -4.12 11.47 -6.71
N PRO A 87 -5.36 11.98 -6.58
CA PRO A 87 -5.59 13.41 -6.43
C PRO A 87 -4.83 14.02 -5.25
N LEU A 88 -4.80 13.34 -4.11
CA LEU A 88 -4.05 13.79 -2.94
C LEU A 88 -2.54 13.90 -3.25
N HIS A 89 -1.99 12.93 -3.98
CA HIS A 89 -0.61 12.97 -4.49
C HIS A 89 -0.34 14.13 -5.43
N LEU A 90 -1.25 14.41 -6.35
CA LEU A 90 -1.15 15.58 -7.24
C LEU A 90 -1.24 16.90 -6.45
N MET A 91 -1.99 16.94 -5.35
CA MET A 91 -2.02 18.03 -4.37
C MET A 91 -0.83 18.04 -3.40
N GLY A 92 0.17 17.18 -3.63
CA GLY A 92 1.43 17.07 -2.89
C GLY A 92 1.35 16.36 -1.54
N LEU A 93 0.20 15.80 -1.15
CA LEU A 93 0.14 14.83 -0.04
C LEU A 93 0.74 13.53 -0.55
N ASN A 94 1.75 12.93 0.09
CA ASN A 94 2.31 11.68 -0.43
C ASN A 94 1.75 10.44 0.30
N PRO A 95 0.61 9.86 -0.13
CA PRO A 95 0.08 8.62 0.46
C PRO A 95 0.76 7.35 -0.10
N PHE A 96 1.66 7.49 -1.08
CA PHE A 96 2.34 6.39 -1.77
C PHE A 96 3.61 5.76 -1.14
N PRO A 97 4.18 6.22 0.00
CA PRO A 97 5.35 5.58 0.60
C PRO A 97 5.22 4.07 0.82
N PRO A 98 4.07 3.52 1.30
CA PRO A 98 3.94 2.08 1.46
C PRO A 98 4.11 1.30 0.16
N ILE A 99 3.54 1.80 -0.95
CA ILE A 99 3.61 1.12 -2.25
C ILE A 99 5.05 1.07 -2.75
N ARG A 100 5.79 2.17 -2.62
CA ARG A 100 7.21 2.20 -3.00
C ARG A 100 8.07 1.29 -2.12
N ALA A 101 7.81 1.29 -0.81
CA ALA A 101 8.47 0.40 0.14
C ALA A 101 8.27 -1.07 -0.24
N TYR A 102 7.04 -1.47 -0.61
CA TYR A 102 6.77 -2.84 -1.08
C TYR A 102 7.65 -3.22 -2.27
N GLY A 103 7.80 -2.31 -3.22
CA GLY A 103 8.64 -2.49 -4.39
C GLY A 103 10.09 -2.78 -4.06
N MET A 104 10.68 -1.93 -3.23
CA MET A 104 12.04 -2.10 -2.74
C MET A 104 12.20 -3.41 -1.97
N TRP A 105 11.25 -3.74 -1.08
CA TRP A 105 11.28 -4.98 -0.29
C TRP A 105 11.11 -6.25 -1.14
N VAL A 106 10.27 -6.22 -2.18
CA VAL A 106 10.08 -7.35 -3.11
C VAL A 106 11.33 -7.54 -3.97
N CYS A 107 11.93 -6.45 -4.46
CA CYS A 107 13.14 -6.50 -5.27
C CYS A 107 14.41 -6.76 -4.45
N GLY A 108 14.36 -6.64 -3.12
CA GLY A 108 15.54 -6.74 -2.26
C GLY A 108 16.50 -5.56 -2.44
N LEU A 109 15.98 -4.40 -2.86
CA LEU A 109 16.76 -3.19 -3.10
C LEU A 109 16.53 -2.18 -1.98
N ASP A 110 17.51 -1.31 -1.76
CA ASP A 110 17.47 -0.23 -0.77
C ASP A 110 17.23 1.16 -1.36
N HIS A 111 17.06 1.23 -2.68
CA HIS A 111 16.81 2.46 -3.40
C HIS A 111 15.63 2.31 -4.35
N ALA A 112 14.95 3.43 -4.59
CA ALA A 112 13.85 3.50 -5.53
C ALA A 112 14.38 3.54 -6.97
N THR A 113 13.81 2.69 -7.82
CA THR A 113 13.98 2.68 -9.27
C THR A 113 12.61 2.57 -9.92
N PRO A 114 12.48 2.85 -11.23
CA PRO A 114 11.23 2.57 -11.96
C PRO A 114 10.79 1.10 -11.82
N TRP A 115 11.73 0.16 -11.67
CA TRP A 115 11.44 -1.26 -11.49
C TRP A 115 10.89 -1.57 -10.09
N THR A 116 11.44 -0.95 -9.04
CA THR A 116 10.87 -1.11 -7.69
C THR A 116 9.49 -0.49 -7.63
N ASP A 117 9.26 0.67 -8.26
CA ASP A 117 7.93 1.27 -8.29
C ASP A 117 6.91 0.36 -8.98
N LEU A 118 7.27 -0.20 -10.14
CA LEU A 118 6.44 -1.18 -10.84
C LEU A 118 6.17 -2.43 -9.98
N ALA A 119 7.19 -2.97 -9.32
CA ALA A 119 7.05 -4.11 -8.43
C ALA A 119 6.13 -3.80 -7.23
N GLY A 120 6.26 -2.60 -6.66
CA GLY A 120 5.46 -2.12 -5.54
C GLY A 120 3.98 -1.98 -5.91
N PHE A 121 3.70 -1.38 -7.07
CA PHE A 121 2.34 -1.29 -7.61
C PHE A 121 1.75 -2.67 -7.94
N THR A 122 2.56 -3.57 -8.52
CA THR A 122 2.13 -4.94 -8.82
C THR A 122 1.76 -5.68 -7.55
N TYR A 123 2.58 -5.55 -6.51
CA TYR A 123 2.30 -6.12 -5.19
C TYR A 123 1.06 -5.48 -4.53
N HIS A 124 0.88 -4.16 -4.64
CA HIS A 124 -0.33 -3.46 -4.17
C HIS A 124 -1.62 -3.99 -4.80
N ILE A 125 -1.62 -4.20 -6.12
CA ILE A 125 -2.74 -4.86 -6.80
C ILE A 125 -2.94 -6.28 -6.28
N SER A 126 -1.86 -7.06 -6.18
CA SER A 126 -1.91 -8.44 -5.70
C SER A 126 -2.55 -8.51 -4.31
N ASN A 127 -2.16 -7.60 -3.40
CA ASN A 127 -2.80 -7.45 -2.08
C ASN A 127 -4.29 -7.16 -2.20
N GLY A 128 -4.68 -6.16 -3.01
CA GLY A 128 -6.08 -5.83 -3.24
C GLY A 128 -6.91 -7.00 -3.78
N ILE A 129 -6.35 -7.80 -4.68
CA ILE A 129 -6.96 -9.03 -5.21
C ILE A 129 -7.12 -10.08 -4.11
N THR A 130 -6.07 -10.34 -3.32
CA THR A 130 -6.13 -11.34 -2.25
C THR A 130 -7.13 -10.99 -1.16
N PHE A 131 -7.22 -9.73 -0.75
CA PHE A 131 -8.29 -9.25 0.13
C PHE A 131 -9.67 -9.42 -0.51
N GLY A 132 -9.78 -9.19 -1.81
CA GLY A 132 -10.99 -9.44 -2.58
C GLY A 132 -11.39 -10.92 -2.59
N TRP A 133 -10.44 -11.84 -2.75
CA TRP A 133 -10.69 -13.28 -2.66
C TRP A 133 -11.16 -13.70 -1.27
N ILE A 134 -10.49 -13.28 -0.21
CA ILE A 134 -10.90 -13.56 1.18
C ILE A 134 -12.34 -13.06 1.40
N PHE A 135 -12.62 -11.82 0.99
CA PHE A 135 -13.94 -11.23 1.10
C PHE A 135 -15.00 -12.00 0.31
N ALA A 136 -14.75 -12.30 -0.98
CA ALA A 136 -15.71 -12.98 -1.83
C ALA A 136 -16.00 -14.41 -1.33
N LEU A 137 -14.99 -15.12 -0.83
CA LEU A 137 -15.17 -16.45 -0.27
C LEU A 137 -16.11 -16.44 0.96
N LEU A 138 -16.07 -15.40 1.79
CA LEU A 138 -16.91 -15.26 3.00
C LEU A 138 -18.26 -14.57 2.78
N MET A 139 -18.27 -13.52 1.97
CA MET A 139 -19.33 -12.49 1.97
C MET A 139 -20.01 -12.31 0.61
N THR A 140 -19.77 -13.19 -0.37
CA THR A 140 -20.51 -13.16 -1.66
C THR A 140 -22.03 -13.17 -1.41
N GLY A 141 -22.73 -12.23 -2.06
CA GLY A 141 -24.18 -12.04 -1.93
C GLY A 141 -24.65 -11.32 -0.68
N ARG A 142 -23.73 -10.91 0.21
CA ARG A 142 -24.07 -9.99 1.30
C ARG A 142 -24.23 -8.57 0.77
N HIS A 143 -24.89 -7.73 1.57
CA HIS A 143 -25.06 -6.31 1.27
C HIS A 143 -23.69 -5.61 1.15
N TRP A 144 -23.55 -4.64 0.24
CA TRP A 144 -22.27 -3.96 -0.05
C TRP A 144 -21.61 -3.31 1.18
N VAL A 145 -22.39 -2.95 2.20
CA VAL A 145 -21.89 -2.42 3.48
C VAL A 145 -20.86 -3.36 4.13
N TRP A 146 -21.00 -4.68 3.95
CA TRP A 146 -19.99 -5.63 4.43
C TRP A 146 -18.63 -5.44 3.76
N GLY A 147 -18.60 -5.02 2.49
CA GLY A 147 -17.38 -4.65 1.80
C GLY A 147 -16.74 -3.40 2.39
N VAL A 148 -17.54 -2.39 2.75
CA VAL A 148 -17.05 -1.19 3.45
C VAL A 148 -16.50 -1.55 4.83
N LEU A 149 -17.23 -2.32 5.64
CA LEU A 149 -16.75 -2.77 6.94
C LEU A 149 -15.46 -3.60 6.81
N TRP A 150 -15.35 -4.42 5.77
CA TRP A 150 -14.12 -5.13 5.45
C TRP A 150 -12.96 -4.16 5.17
N GLY A 151 -13.14 -3.18 4.28
CA GLY A 151 -12.11 -2.18 3.99
C GLY A 151 -11.67 -1.40 5.23
N LEU A 152 -12.62 -0.91 6.03
CA LEU A 152 -12.31 -0.20 7.28
C LEU A 152 -11.62 -1.11 8.30
N GLY A 153 -11.99 -2.38 8.36
CA GLY A 153 -11.34 -3.39 9.19
C GLY A 153 -9.90 -3.65 8.79
N LEU A 154 -9.60 -3.70 7.48
CA LEU A 154 -8.23 -3.80 6.97
C LEU A 154 -7.36 -2.62 7.43
N GLU A 155 -7.88 -1.39 7.32
CA GLU A 155 -7.16 -0.21 7.79
C GLU A 155 -6.96 -0.23 9.30
N ALA A 156 -8.00 -0.56 10.08
CA ALA A 156 -7.88 -0.67 11.53
C ALA A 156 -6.78 -1.67 11.93
N MET A 157 -6.71 -2.82 11.27
CA MET A 157 -5.63 -3.80 11.46
C MET A 157 -4.26 -3.24 11.07
N ALA A 158 -4.16 -2.55 9.93
CA ALA A 158 -2.92 -1.91 9.50
C ALA A 158 -2.43 -0.87 10.53
N VAL A 159 -3.34 -0.06 11.09
CA VAL A 159 -3.03 0.93 12.11
C VAL A 159 -2.53 0.27 13.40
N VAL A 160 -3.16 -0.80 13.89
CA VAL A 160 -2.80 -1.43 15.19
C VAL A 160 -1.65 -2.45 15.10
N THR A 161 -1.17 -2.77 13.91
CA THR A 161 0.04 -3.59 13.70
C THR A 161 1.29 -2.71 13.56
N PRO A 162 2.51 -3.28 13.54
CA PRO A 162 3.72 -2.47 13.37
C PRO A 162 3.78 -1.72 12.04
N PHE A 163 2.91 -2.06 11.08
CA PHE A 163 2.72 -1.33 9.83
C PHE A 163 2.34 0.14 10.09
N GLY A 164 1.39 0.37 10.99
CA GLY A 164 0.92 1.71 11.33
C GLY A 164 1.97 2.56 12.05
N GLU A 165 2.94 1.93 12.73
CA GLU A 165 4.10 2.65 13.26
C GLU A 165 5.13 2.96 12.16
N LEU A 166 5.45 1.97 11.33
CA LEU A 166 6.46 2.06 10.28
C LEU A 166 6.17 3.17 9.26
N PHE A 167 4.90 3.38 8.93
CA PHE A 167 4.47 4.45 8.01
C PHE A 167 3.91 5.68 8.72
N GLY A 168 4.03 5.75 10.04
CA GLY A 168 3.56 6.89 10.83
C GLY A 168 2.04 7.09 10.82
N LEU A 169 1.25 6.07 10.49
CA LEU A 169 -0.21 6.14 10.55
C LEU A 169 -0.67 6.55 11.96
N ARG A 170 -0.07 6.00 13.02
CA ARG A 170 -0.46 6.34 14.40
C ARG A 170 -0.08 7.76 14.84
N ALA A 171 0.95 8.32 14.22
CA ALA A 171 1.54 9.58 14.66
C ALA A 171 0.78 10.80 14.11
N PHE A 172 0.07 10.64 13.00
CA PHE A 172 -0.53 11.76 12.27
C PHE A 172 -2.01 11.48 11.97
N SER A 173 -2.91 12.19 12.68
CA SER A 173 -4.37 12.01 12.55
C SER A 173 -4.88 12.22 11.12
N GLN A 174 -4.29 13.16 10.37
CA GLN A 174 -4.61 13.39 8.96
C GLN A 174 -4.32 12.16 8.10
N THR A 175 -3.18 11.49 8.33
CA THR A 175 -2.79 10.28 7.60
C THR A 175 -3.76 9.14 7.88
N VAL A 176 -4.18 8.97 9.15
CA VAL A 176 -5.23 8.01 9.53
C VAL A 176 -6.52 8.27 8.77
N ILE A 177 -7.01 9.50 8.79
CA ILE A 177 -8.28 9.87 8.12
C ILE A 177 -8.20 9.56 6.62
N ILE A 178 -7.11 9.97 5.95
CA ILE A 178 -6.90 9.70 4.53
C ILE A 178 -6.90 8.19 4.26
N ALA A 179 -6.22 7.41 5.10
CA ALA A 179 -6.11 5.97 4.93
C ALA A 179 -7.46 5.27 5.12
N PHE A 180 -8.27 5.67 6.10
CA PHE A 180 -9.63 5.15 6.30
C PHE A 180 -10.57 5.54 5.15
N VAL A 181 -10.50 6.78 4.65
CA VAL A 181 -11.29 7.20 3.48
C VAL A 181 -10.91 6.39 2.25
N ALA A 182 -9.61 6.20 1.98
CA ALA A 182 -9.17 5.36 0.86
C ALA A 182 -9.71 3.93 0.99
N HIS A 183 -9.69 3.34 2.19
CA HIS A 183 -10.23 1.99 2.43
C HIS A 183 -11.76 1.90 2.37
N LEU A 184 -12.48 2.97 2.67
CA LEU A 184 -13.92 3.05 2.37
C LEU A 184 -14.16 2.90 0.86
N PHE A 185 -13.36 3.61 0.05
CA PHE A 185 -13.42 3.55 -1.41
C PHE A 185 -12.84 2.25 -2.00
N TYR A 186 -12.04 1.49 -1.24
CA TYR A 186 -11.74 0.09 -1.55
C TYR A 186 -12.95 -0.81 -1.32
N GLY A 187 -13.54 -0.72 -0.12
CA GLY A 187 -14.59 -1.63 0.33
C GLY A 187 -15.91 -1.50 -0.42
N TYR A 188 -16.28 -0.26 -0.79
CA TYR A 188 -17.52 0.01 -1.52
C TYR A 188 -17.63 -0.74 -2.87
N PRO A 189 -16.72 -0.54 -3.85
CA PRO A 189 -16.81 -1.23 -5.13
C PRO A 189 -16.65 -2.74 -4.99
N LEU A 190 -15.76 -3.23 -4.10
CA LEU A 190 -15.63 -4.65 -3.79
C LEU A 190 -16.97 -5.25 -3.33
N GLY A 191 -17.62 -4.61 -2.36
CA GLY A 191 -18.92 -5.03 -1.84
C GLY A 191 -20.01 -5.02 -2.91
N ARG A 192 -20.04 -4.00 -3.77
CA ARG A 192 -21.03 -3.91 -4.87
C ARG A 192 -20.84 -5.02 -5.90
N VAL A 193 -19.60 -5.31 -6.30
CA VAL A 193 -19.28 -6.41 -7.23
C VAL A 193 -19.74 -7.75 -6.65
N CYS A 194 -19.42 -8.02 -5.38
CA CYS A 194 -19.77 -9.28 -4.72
C CYS A 194 -21.27 -9.40 -4.36
N GLN A 195 -22.00 -8.29 -4.22
CA GLN A 195 -23.44 -8.27 -3.95
C GLN A 195 -24.29 -8.53 -5.21
N VAL A 196 -24.03 -7.76 -6.29
CA VAL A 196 -24.94 -7.67 -7.45
C VAL A 196 -25.00 -8.98 -8.23
N ARG A 197 -23.90 -9.73 -8.31
CA ARG A 197 -23.86 -10.97 -9.11
C ARG A 197 -24.43 -12.19 -8.42
N ALA A 198 -24.35 -12.25 -7.10
CA ALA A 198 -25.01 -13.32 -6.34
C ALA A 198 -26.54 -13.19 -6.33
N THR A 199 -27.07 -11.98 -6.53
CA THR A 199 -28.50 -11.69 -6.38
C THR A 199 -29.27 -11.66 -7.69
N ARG A 200 -28.60 -11.50 -8.85
CA ARG A 200 -29.33 -11.23 -10.10
C ARG A 200 -29.08 -12.16 -11.29
N GLY A 201 -28.17 -13.14 -11.23
CA GLY A 201 -27.92 -14.03 -12.39
C GLY A 201 -27.72 -13.28 -13.73
N LEU A 202 -27.30 -12.01 -13.65
CA LEU A 202 -27.50 -11.06 -14.74
C LEU A 202 -26.34 -11.14 -15.72
N GLY A 203 -26.70 -11.45 -16.98
CA GLY A 203 -25.91 -11.23 -18.18
C GLY A 203 -25.67 -9.75 -18.47
N VAL A 204 -25.06 -9.00 -17.55
CA VAL A 204 -24.41 -7.73 -17.92
C VAL A 204 -23.12 -8.09 -18.64
N SER A 205 -23.23 -8.17 -19.97
CA SER A 205 -22.18 -8.48 -20.93
C SER A 205 -21.24 -7.29 -21.18
N LEU A 206 -20.91 -6.49 -20.16
CA LEU A 206 -19.66 -5.74 -20.26
C LEU A 206 -18.58 -6.80 -20.24
N GLY A 207 -18.07 -7.15 -21.44
CA GLY A 207 -17.15 -8.25 -21.64
C GLY A 207 -16.11 -8.21 -20.54
N TRP A 208 -15.99 -9.30 -19.79
CA TRP A 208 -15.23 -9.34 -18.55
C TRP A 208 -13.76 -8.93 -18.75
N SER A 209 -13.25 -9.23 -19.95
CA SER A 209 -12.00 -8.73 -20.48
C SER A 209 -11.97 -7.20 -20.51
N GLY A 210 -13.01 -6.53 -20.99
CA GLY A 210 -13.14 -5.07 -20.99
C GLY A 210 -13.08 -4.45 -19.60
N THR A 211 -13.77 -5.02 -18.58
CA THR A 211 -13.65 -4.48 -17.21
C THR A 211 -12.27 -4.66 -16.60
N ALA A 212 -11.65 -5.83 -16.82
CA ALA A 212 -10.30 -6.09 -16.31
C ALA A 212 -9.27 -5.25 -17.08
N ILE A 213 -9.43 -5.11 -18.38
CA ILE A 213 -8.58 -4.26 -19.25
C ILE A 213 -8.75 -2.80 -18.85
N ILE A 214 -9.95 -2.30 -18.57
CA ILE A 214 -10.16 -0.91 -18.11
C ILE A 214 -9.51 -0.71 -16.74
N ALA A 215 -9.67 -1.65 -15.80
CA ALA A 215 -9.01 -1.56 -14.49
C ALA A 215 -7.48 -1.63 -14.62
N LEU A 216 -6.95 -2.48 -15.51
CA LEU A 216 -5.53 -2.60 -15.81
C LEU A 216 -4.98 -1.41 -16.61
N ALA A 217 -5.79 -0.79 -17.47
CA ALA A 217 -5.41 0.39 -18.23
C ALA A 217 -5.44 1.63 -17.33
N ALA A 218 -6.47 1.77 -16.49
CA ALA A 218 -6.49 2.75 -15.41
C ALA A 218 -5.27 2.53 -14.50
N TRP A 219 -4.95 1.28 -14.15
CA TRP A 219 -3.72 0.96 -13.45
C TRP A 219 -2.47 1.40 -14.20
N PHE A 220 -2.34 1.12 -15.49
CA PHE A 220 -1.16 1.53 -16.26
C PHE A 220 -1.03 3.06 -16.27
N VAL A 221 -2.13 3.80 -16.40
CA VAL A 221 -2.14 5.28 -16.34
C VAL A 221 -1.79 5.82 -14.96
N LEU A 222 -2.18 5.11 -13.89
CA LEU A 222 -1.91 5.50 -12.50
C LEU A 222 -0.53 5.06 -11.99
N ALA A 223 -0.04 3.90 -12.43
CA ALA A 223 1.28 3.36 -12.10
C ALA A 223 2.37 3.99 -12.97
N TRP A 224 2.06 4.31 -14.23
CA TRP A 224 2.88 5.09 -15.14
C TRP A 224 2.61 6.59 -14.96
N GLN A 225 2.58 7.05 -13.71
CA GLN A 225 2.94 8.44 -13.44
C GLN A 225 4.46 8.46 -13.48
N PRO A 226 5.08 8.85 -14.61
CA PRO A 226 6.51 8.77 -14.71
C PRO A 226 7.09 9.63 -13.59
N VAL A 227 8.17 9.12 -13.00
CA VAL A 227 9.16 9.91 -12.27
C VAL A 227 9.64 11.12 -13.10
N ALA A 228 9.34 11.13 -14.42
CA ALA A 228 9.56 12.25 -15.33
C ALA A 228 8.88 13.52 -14.84
N GLY A 229 9.70 14.42 -14.32
CA GLY A 229 9.29 15.74 -13.91
C GLY A 229 9.10 15.90 -12.41
N TYR A 230 9.71 15.05 -11.57
CA TYR A 230 10.11 15.59 -10.27
C TYR A 230 11.16 16.66 -10.56
N PRO A 231 10.91 17.96 -10.33
CA PRO A 231 12.04 18.85 -10.19
C PRO A 231 12.90 18.18 -9.12
N GLU A 232 14.14 17.84 -9.47
CA GLU A 232 15.18 17.72 -8.47
C GLU A 232 14.92 18.89 -7.52
N LEU A 233 14.60 18.59 -6.26
CA LEU A 233 14.85 19.60 -5.26
C LEU A 233 16.35 19.80 -5.34
N SER A 234 16.74 20.80 -6.12
CA SER A 234 18.10 21.34 -6.20
C SER A 234 18.59 21.78 -4.81
N GLY A 235 17.71 21.76 -3.79
CA GLY A 235 18.06 21.86 -2.40
C GLY A 235 18.06 20.50 -1.69
N ARG A 236 19.23 20.15 -1.14
CA ARG A 236 19.41 19.21 -0.02
C ARG A 236 18.69 19.67 1.27
N VAL A 237 17.67 20.55 1.21
CA VAL A 237 17.12 21.28 2.35
C VAL A 237 15.67 20.87 2.60
N ILE A 238 15.40 20.19 3.71
CA ILE A 238 14.04 19.93 4.22
C ILE A 238 13.68 21.02 5.22
N ARG A 239 12.55 21.69 5.00
CA ARG A 239 12.04 22.75 5.86
C ARG A 239 10.95 22.20 6.78
N PHE A 240 11.05 22.50 8.08
CA PHE A 240 10.06 22.14 9.09
C PHE A 240 9.37 23.40 9.62
N GLY A 241 8.04 23.35 9.71
CA GLY A 241 7.21 24.44 10.24
C GLY A 241 5.84 24.52 9.56
N PRO A 242 5.00 25.50 9.93
CA PRO A 242 3.67 25.66 9.34
C PRO A 242 3.68 25.89 7.82
N VAL A 243 4.77 26.43 7.28
CA VAL A 243 4.94 26.64 5.83
C VAL A 243 5.27 25.33 5.09
N ALA A 244 5.75 24.31 5.82
CA ALA A 244 5.94 22.95 5.30
C ALA A 244 4.60 22.20 5.09
N ILE A 245 3.46 22.81 5.45
CA ILE A 245 2.11 22.21 5.35
C ILE A 245 1.57 22.20 3.90
N PHE A 246 2.16 22.99 2.97
CA PHE A 246 1.68 23.13 1.58
C PHE A 246 2.73 22.71 0.52
N PRO A 247 2.31 22.31 -0.70
CA PRO A 247 2.93 21.24 -1.47
C PRO A 247 4.24 21.67 -2.12
N GLY A 248 5.36 21.15 -1.62
CA GLY A 248 6.65 21.45 -2.23
C GLY A 248 7.70 20.36 -2.04
N VAL A 249 7.64 19.59 -0.95
CA VAL A 249 8.66 18.57 -0.69
C VAL A 249 8.14 17.20 -1.12
N ARG A 250 8.29 16.94 -2.42
CA ARG A 250 8.32 15.58 -2.95
C ARG A 250 9.59 14.90 -2.46
N ASP A 251 9.56 13.57 -2.46
CA ASP A 251 10.61 12.68 -2.00
C ASP A 251 12.01 13.20 -2.33
N VAL A 252 12.84 13.40 -1.30
CA VAL A 252 14.20 13.92 -1.49
C VAL A 252 15.08 12.77 -1.92
N HIS A 253 15.66 12.91 -3.10
CA HIS A 253 16.46 11.91 -3.78
C HIS A 253 17.94 12.27 -3.63
N LEU A 254 18.70 11.52 -2.80
CA LEU A 254 20.09 11.84 -2.48
C LEU A 254 21.01 10.61 -2.62
N PRO A 255 22.27 10.79 -3.01
CA PRO A 255 23.29 9.78 -2.79
C PRO A 255 23.44 9.46 -1.29
N ALA A 256 23.69 8.21 -0.94
CA ALA A 256 24.07 7.79 0.39
C ALA A 256 25.34 8.53 0.82
N GLY A 257 25.39 8.96 2.07
CA GLY A 257 26.46 9.84 2.57
C GLY A 257 26.36 11.30 2.13
N ALA A 258 25.35 11.70 1.34
CA ALA A 258 25.13 13.11 1.06
C ALA A 258 24.58 13.86 2.29
N ASP A 259 25.05 15.10 2.47
CA ASP A 259 24.50 16.03 3.44
C ASP A 259 23.02 16.31 3.14
N LEU A 260 22.14 16.02 4.09
CA LEU A 260 20.76 16.49 4.15
C LEU A 260 20.69 17.66 5.14
N THR A 261 20.41 18.85 4.65
CA THR A 261 20.15 20.03 5.48
C THR A 261 18.71 20.00 5.97
N LEU A 262 18.52 20.11 7.27
CA LEU A 262 17.24 20.26 7.92
C LEU A 262 17.13 21.69 8.44
N ARG A 263 16.13 22.44 7.98
CA ARG A 263 15.86 23.82 8.40
C ARG A 263 14.61 23.86 9.26
N ASN A 264 14.71 24.40 10.47
CA ASN A 264 13.56 24.72 11.31
C ASN A 264 13.14 26.16 11.04
N GLU A 265 11.93 26.35 10.49
CA GLU A 265 11.37 27.69 10.21
C GLU A 265 10.53 28.23 11.36
N THR A 266 10.43 27.51 12.48
CA THR A 266 9.63 27.91 13.63
C THR A 266 10.43 28.66 14.69
N ASP A 267 9.73 29.37 15.57
CA ASP A 267 10.29 30.12 16.70
C ASP A 267 10.53 29.25 17.94
N ARG A 268 10.43 27.92 17.81
CA ARG A 268 10.72 26.97 18.88
C ARG A 268 11.62 25.85 18.42
N GLU A 269 12.25 25.18 19.37
CA GLU A 269 12.98 23.95 19.12
C GLU A 269 12.04 22.85 18.62
N LEU A 270 12.51 22.06 17.65
CA LEU A 270 11.83 20.88 17.14
C LEU A 270 12.67 19.63 17.39
N LYS A 271 12.00 18.53 17.73
CA LYS A 271 12.59 17.19 17.80
C LYS A 271 12.18 16.43 16.55
N VAL A 272 13.05 16.43 15.54
CA VAL A 272 12.83 15.67 14.31
C VAL A 272 13.25 14.24 14.54
N ARG A 273 12.33 13.30 14.38
CA ARG A 273 12.63 11.87 14.38
C ARG A 273 12.87 11.40 12.96
N MET A 274 14.04 10.85 12.70
CA MET A 274 14.39 10.19 11.44
C MET A 274 14.37 8.67 11.62
N ARG A 275 13.60 7.95 10.81
CA ARG A 275 13.46 6.48 10.86
C ARG A 275 13.75 5.86 9.51
N SER A 276 14.54 4.78 9.48
CA SER A 276 14.74 3.99 8.27
C SER A 276 13.67 2.89 8.16
N THR A 277 13.09 2.69 6.97
CA THR A 277 12.15 1.58 6.76
C THR A 277 12.84 0.23 6.62
N LYS A 278 14.17 0.20 6.50
CA LYS A 278 14.97 -1.03 6.33
C LYS A 278 15.02 -1.88 7.60
N GLU A 279 15.11 -1.22 8.74
CA GLU A 279 15.25 -1.86 10.07
C GLU A 279 13.91 -2.32 10.68
N GLY A 280 12.80 -2.13 9.95
CA GLY A 280 11.46 -2.44 10.44
C GLY A 280 11.05 -1.57 11.63
N HIS A 281 10.05 -2.05 12.39
CA HIS A 281 9.46 -1.31 13.50
C HIS A 281 10.35 -1.22 14.75
N HIS A 282 11.48 -1.94 14.78
CA HIS A 282 12.42 -1.92 15.90
C HIS A 282 13.44 -0.78 15.83
N SER A 283 13.46 0.02 14.76
CA SER A 283 14.34 1.19 14.73
C SER A 283 13.85 2.26 15.70
N ALA A 284 14.65 2.53 16.73
CA ALA A 284 14.39 3.64 17.66
C ALA A 284 14.29 4.99 16.94
N GLY A 285 14.82 5.06 15.72
CA GLY A 285 15.02 6.29 14.96
C GLY A 285 16.14 7.13 15.58
N VAL A 286 16.67 8.05 14.80
CA VAL A 286 17.58 9.09 15.29
C VAL A 286 16.75 10.31 15.63
N GLU A 287 16.83 10.78 16.88
CA GLU A 287 16.25 12.07 17.27
C GLU A 287 17.26 13.18 16.96
N ILE A 288 16.83 14.12 16.14
CA ILE A 288 17.60 15.28 15.71
C ILE A 288 16.94 16.50 16.33
N VAL A 289 17.68 17.17 17.22
CA VAL A 289 17.22 18.42 17.82
C VAL A 289 17.54 19.56 16.86
N LEU A 290 16.51 20.28 16.41
CA LEU A 290 16.63 21.46 15.57
C LEU A 290 16.23 22.71 16.38
N PRO A 291 17.19 23.56 16.80
CA PRO A 291 16.89 24.83 17.45
C PRO A 291 15.94 25.72 16.63
N ALA A 292 15.31 26.69 17.29
CA ALA A 292 14.45 27.67 16.61
C ALA A 292 15.21 28.42 15.51
N LYS A 293 14.57 28.60 14.34
CA LYS A 293 15.13 29.33 13.18
C LYS A 293 16.53 28.85 12.74
N SER A 294 16.89 27.59 12.97
CA SER A 294 18.22 27.07 12.67
C SER A 294 18.25 26.13 11.47
N GLU A 295 19.47 25.83 11.02
CA GLU A 295 19.75 24.76 10.07
C GLU A 295 20.72 23.74 10.68
N THR A 296 20.55 22.48 10.34
CA THR A 296 21.46 21.40 10.75
C THR A 296 21.67 20.46 9.59
N LYS A 297 22.93 20.14 9.29
CA LYS A 297 23.27 19.11 8.31
C LYS A 297 23.26 17.74 8.98
N GLN A 298 22.67 16.78 8.29
CA GLN A 298 22.57 15.39 8.71
C GLN A 298 23.05 14.52 7.57
N VAL A 299 23.98 13.62 7.86
CA VAL A 299 24.44 12.65 6.87
C VAL A 299 23.53 11.43 6.98
N LEU A 300 22.93 11.03 5.86
CA LEU A 300 22.13 9.81 5.84
C LEU A 300 23.07 8.60 5.99
N PRO A 301 22.85 7.73 6.98
CA PRO A 301 23.84 6.71 7.37
C PRO A 301 24.04 5.63 6.30
N ALA A 302 23.02 5.36 5.49
CA ALA A 302 23.05 4.36 4.41
C ALA A 302 22.04 4.70 3.30
N ALA A 303 22.09 3.97 2.18
CA ALA A 303 20.97 3.94 1.24
C ALA A 303 19.72 3.35 1.91
N GLY A 304 18.56 3.89 1.53
CA GLY A 304 17.30 3.53 2.15
C GLY A 304 16.22 4.59 2.00
N LEU A 305 15.01 4.21 2.42
CA LEU A 305 13.89 5.11 2.61
C LEU A 305 13.82 5.54 4.08
N TYR A 306 13.85 6.85 4.29
CA TYR A 306 13.78 7.49 5.60
C TYR A 306 12.49 8.28 5.74
N GLN A 307 11.82 8.15 6.88
CA GLN A 307 10.76 9.05 7.31
C GLN A 307 11.35 10.07 8.28
N LEU A 308 11.18 11.36 7.99
CA LEU A 308 11.43 12.44 8.94
C LEU A 308 10.09 13.02 9.38
N GLY A 309 9.87 13.12 10.68
CA GLY A 309 8.67 13.74 11.23
C GLY A 309 8.94 14.40 12.57
N VAL A 310 8.09 15.35 12.97
CA VAL A 310 8.14 15.96 14.30
C VAL A 310 7.01 15.36 15.13
N PRO A 311 7.29 14.50 16.13
CA PRO A 311 6.24 13.88 16.93
C PRO A 311 5.36 14.94 17.62
N GLY A 312 4.04 14.72 17.60
CA GLY A 312 3.07 15.63 18.22
C GLY A 312 2.67 16.83 17.36
N GLU A 313 3.37 17.09 16.25
CA GLU A 313 2.96 18.11 15.30
C GLU A 313 1.96 17.56 14.29
N THR A 314 1.01 18.40 13.88
CA THR A 314 0.07 18.07 12.80
C THR A 314 0.68 18.26 11.41
N TRP A 315 1.96 18.62 11.33
CA TRP A 315 2.68 18.80 10.07
C TRP A 315 3.00 17.44 9.43
N ARG A 316 3.19 17.46 8.12
CA ARG A 316 3.48 16.24 7.35
C ARG A 316 4.83 15.66 7.73
N SER A 317 4.93 14.32 7.76
CA SER A 317 6.23 13.65 7.68
C SER A 317 6.78 13.75 6.25
N THR A 318 8.07 14.04 6.10
CA THR A 318 8.79 14.03 4.83
C THR A 318 9.47 12.68 4.63
N TRP A 319 9.43 12.17 3.41
CA TRP A 319 10.12 10.94 3.04
C TRP A 319 11.37 11.28 2.21
N VAL A 320 12.47 10.60 2.50
CA VAL A 320 13.78 10.81 1.87
C VAL A 320 14.31 9.47 1.38
N PHE A 321 14.72 9.43 0.13
CA PHE A 321 15.29 8.26 -0.54
C PHE A 321 16.79 8.51 -0.74
N ALA A 322 17.61 7.74 -0.02
CA ALA A 322 19.05 7.69 -0.22
C ALA A 322 19.42 6.49 -1.11
N TRP A 323 20.33 6.64 -2.08
CA TRP A 323 20.83 5.54 -2.92
C TRP A 323 22.35 5.45 -2.95
N GLU A 324 22.92 4.26 -3.13
CA GLU A 324 24.37 4.11 -3.38
C GLU A 324 24.72 4.54 -4.81
N ARG A 325 25.83 5.27 -4.96
CA ARG A 325 26.35 5.68 -6.29
C ARG A 325 26.91 4.50 -7.07
#